data_AF-A0AAD3YE87-F1
#
_entry.id   AF-A0AAD3YE87-F1
#
_cell.length_a   1.000
_cell.length_b   1.000
_cell.length_c   1.000
_cell.angle_alpha   90.00
_cell.angle_beta   90.00
_cell.angle_gamma   90.00
#
_symmetry.space_group_name_H-M   'P 1'
#
loop_
_entity.id
_entity.type
_entity.pdbx_description
1 polymer ?
#
loop_
_entity_poly.entity_id
_entity_poly.type
_entity_poly.pdbx_seq_one_letter_code
_entity_poly.pdbx_strand_id
1 'polypeptide(L)' 'MRWKVRPSRNVAPPPCAAELTTMLACFAATSDLRAQGEGTNGCASAARQLHACMKKGGGSGKRQGSSINYLLSRVK' A
#
# COMPACT_ATOMS: atom_id res chain seq x y z
N MET A 1 -13.80 -33.98 -15.41
CA MET A 1 -13.83 -32.95 -14.33
C MET A 1 -13.12 -31.70 -14.84
N ARG A 2 -13.56 -30.48 -14.46
CA ARG A 2 -12.92 -29.22 -14.92
C ARG A 2 -12.34 -28.49 -13.72
N TRP A 3 -11.01 -28.45 -13.63
CA TRP A 3 -10.29 -27.78 -12.56
C TRP A 3 -10.22 -26.28 -12.85
N LYS A 4 -10.75 -25.45 -11.94
CA LYS A 4 -10.69 -23.99 -12.03
C LYS A 4 -10.44 -23.42 -10.65
N VAL A 5 -9.47 -22.52 -10.55
CA VAL A 5 -9.15 -21.80 -9.32
C VAL A 5 -9.87 -20.45 -9.34
N ARG A 6 -10.41 -20.06 -8.18
CA ARG A 6 -10.98 -18.72 -8.00
C ARG A 6 -9.85 -17.69 -8.15
N PRO A 7 -9.96 -16.70 -9.05
CA PRO A 7 -8.89 -15.73 -9.24
C PRO A 7 -8.69 -14.95 -7.94
N SER A 8 -7.52 -15.12 -7.32
CA SER A 8 -7.11 -14.30 -6.19
C SER A 8 -6.46 -13.03 -6.73
N ARG A 9 -7.00 -11.87 -6.34
CA ARG A 9 -6.40 -10.59 -6.67
C ARG A 9 -5.31 -10.31 -5.64
N ASN A 10 -4.06 -10.61 -5.99
CA ASN A 10 -2.90 -10.18 -5.19
C ASN A 10 -2.73 -8.67 -5.35
N VAL A 11 -3.54 -7.91 -4.61
CA VAL A 11 -3.44 -6.46 -4.52
C VAL A 11 -2.06 -6.17 -3.91
N ALA A 12 -1.18 -5.55 -4.69
CA ALA A 12 0.05 -5.03 -4.12
C ALA A 12 -0.33 -4.00 -3.06
N PRO A 13 0.32 -4.00 -1.88
CA PRO A 13 0.10 -2.93 -0.92
C PRO A 13 0.37 -1.59 -1.61
N PRO A 14 -0.47 -0.57 -1.36
CA PRO A 14 -0.33 0.72 -2.03
C PRO A 14 1.07 1.31 -1.76
N PRO A 15 1.66 2.00 -2.75
CA PRO A 15 2.92 2.70 -2.52
C PRO A 15 2.73 3.70 -1.38
N CYS A 16 3.71 3.80 -0.50
CA CYS A 16 3.69 4.68 0.69
C CYS A 16 2.78 4.25 1.84
N ALA A 17 2.20 3.04 1.82
CA ALA A 17 1.41 2.53 2.95
C ALA A 17 2.21 2.49 4.26
N ALA A 18 3.46 2.04 4.21
CA ALA A 18 4.32 1.94 5.40
C ALA A 18 4.61 3.31 6.01
N GLU A 19 4.99 4.29 5.19
CA GLU A 19 5.27 5.66 5.63
C GLU A 19 4.02 6.39 6.15
N LEU A 20 2.84 5.98 5.67
CA LEU A 20 1.57 6.49 6.17
C LEU A 20 1.24 5.87 7.54
N THR A 21 1.48 4.57 7.72
CA THR A 21 1.24 3.92 9.00
C THR A 21 2.16 4.44 10.11
N THR A 22 3.40 4.79 9.80
CA THR A 22 4.32 5.40 10.80
C THR A 22 3.85 6.79 11.22
N MET A 23 3.34 7.57 10.26
CA MET A 23 2.69 8.86 10.49
C MET A 23 1.45 8.73 11.40
N LEU A 24 0.57 7.77 11.08
CA LEU A 24 -0.63 7.48 11.88
C LEU A 24 -0.30 6.95 13.28
N ALA A 25 0.73 6.10 13.41
CA ALA A 25 1.18 5.62 14.71
C ALA A 25 1.69 6.76 15.59
N CYS A 26 2.36 7.74 14.99
CA CYS A 26 2.80 8.93 15.70
C CYS A 26 1.61 9.80 16.15
N PHE A 27 0.59 9.99 15.30
CA PHE A 27 -0.65 10.67 15.71
C PHE A 27 -1.42 9.92 16.80
N ALA A 28 -1.41 8.58 16.77
CA ALA A 28 -2.03 7.78 17.80
C ALA A 28 -1.31 7.93 19.15
N ALA A 29 0.02 8.04 19.14
CA ALA A 29 0.81 8.26 20.34
C ALA A 29 0.64 9.67 20.92
N THR A 30 0.48 10.69 20.07
CA THR A 30 0.34 12.08 20.54
C THR A 30 -1.09 12.51 20.80
N SER A 31 -2.11 11.73 20.38
CA SER A 31 -3.54 12.05 20.45
C SER A 31 -3.96 13.37 19.78
N ASP A 32 -3.05 13.96 19.00
CA ASP A 32 -3.18 15.33 18.51
C ASP A 32 -3.08 15.36 16.99
N LEU A 33 -4.22 15.68 16.34
CA LEU A 33 -4.34 15.84 14.90
C LEU A 33 -3.78 17.19 14.43
N ARG A 34 -3.62 18.15 15.35
CA ARG A 34 -3.14 19.51 15.04
C ARG A 34 -1.61 19.62 14.95
N ALA A 35 -0.87 18.54 15.19
CA ALA A 35 0.57 18.46 14.93
C ALA A 35 0.95 18.62 13.43
N GLN A 36 -0.04 18.82 12.54
CA GLN A 36 0.14 19.21 11.15
C GLN A 36 0.41 20.73 10.95
N GLY A 37 0.07 21.58 11.92
CA GLY A 37 0.27 23.03 11.85
C GLY A 37 1.33 23.51 12.83
N GLU A 38 2.54 23.77 12.32
CA GLU A 38 3.59 24.65 12.89
C GLU A 38 4.10 24.40 14.33
N GLY A 39 3.59 23.39 15.05
CA GLY A 39 4.00 23.02 16.40
C GLY A 39 4.68 21.65 16.41
N THR A 40 5.90 21.59 15.90
CA THR A 40 6.76 20.41 15.93
C THR A 40 7.01 19.95 17.36
N ASN A 41 6.54 18.75 17.74
CA ASN A 41 7.14 17.96 18.84
C ASN A 41 6.82 16.45 18.78
N GLY A 42 6.64 15.86 17.58
CA GLY A 42 6.52 14.40 17.48
C GLY A 42 6.65 13.79 16.08
N CYS A 43 5.92 14.30 15.07
CA CYS A 43 5.68 13.54 13.83
C CYS A 43 6.25 14.16 12.54
N ALA A 44 7.10 15.19 12.64
CA ALA A 44 7.63 15.92 11.47
C ALA A 44 8.53 15.06 10.56
N SER A 45 9.28 14.11 11.13
CA SER A 45 10.13 13.18 10.38
C SER A 45 9.29 12.21 9.54
N ALA A 46 8.24 11.63 10.13
CA ALA A 46 7.30 10.75 9.44
C ALA A 46 6.54 11.51 8.32
N ALA A 47 6.24 12.80 8.52
CA ALA A 47 5.64 13.66 7.48
C ALA A 47 6.50 13.79 6.24
N ARG A 48 7.80 14.07 6.44
CA ARG A 48 8.76 14.27 5.36
C ARG A 48 8.97 12.98 4.56
N GLN A 49 9.00 11.83 5.24
CA GLN A 49 9.16 10.52 4.61
C GLN A 49 7.94 10.15 3.76
N LEU A 50 6.73 10.37 4.28
CA LEU A 50 5.49 10.22 3.51
C LEU A 50 5.48 11.13 2.28
N HIS A 51 5.78 12.42 2.45
CA HIS A 51 5.79 13.38 1.35
C HIS A 51 6.83 13.02 0.28
N ALA A 52 8.02 12.57 0.70
CA ALA A 52 9.06 12.09 -0.22
C ALA A 52 8.60 10.84 -0.99
N CYS A 53 7.92 9.90 -0.32
CA CYS A 53 7.38 8.71 -0.96
C CYS A 53 6.29 9.06 -1.99
N MET A 54 5.33 9.91 -1.61
CA MET A 54 4.24 10.35 -2.50
C MET A 54 4.76 11.13 -3.71
N LYS A 55 5.84 11.92 -3.53
CA LYS A 55 6.53 12.60 -4.63
C LYS A 55 7.21 11.63 -5.61
N LYS A 56 7.61 10.44 -5.14
CA LYS A 56 8.43 9.48 -5.91
C LYS A 56 7.62 8.48 -6.74
N GLY A 57 6.34 8.23 -6.45
CA GLY A 57 5.67 7.06 -7.06
C GLY A 57 4.16 7.13 -7.20
N GLY A 58 3.69 7.77 -8.29
CA GLY A 58 2.40 7.47 -8.90
C GLY A 58 2.59 6.51 -10.08
N GLY A 59 2.47 5.20 -9.86
CA GLY A 59 2.77 4.23 -10.92
C GLY A 59 2.31 2.82 -10.62
N SER A 60 1.02 2.62 -10.35
CA SER A 60 0.46 1.25 -10.34
C SER A 60 0.12 0.84 -11.78
N GLY A 61 1.10 0.34 -12.51
CA GLY A 61 0.85 -0.36 -13.77
C GLY A 61 -0.09 -1.55 -13.55
N LYS A 62 -1.03 -1.78 -14.47
CA LYS A 62 -1.95 -2.93 -14.41
C LYS A 62 -1.12 -4.21 -14.35
N ARG A 63 -1.18 -4.93 -13.21
CA ARG A 63 -0.54 -6.25 -13.09
C ARG A 63 -1.23 -7.21 -14.05
N GLN A 64 -0.45 -7.83 -14.93
CA GLN A 64 -0.94 -8.83 -15.89
C GLN A 64 -1.54 -10.02 -15.12
N GLY A 65 -2.73 -10.48 -15.53
CA GLY A 65 -3.41 -11.59 -14.89
C GLY A 65 -2.65 -12.92 -15.07
N SER A 66 -2.74 -13.81 -14.08
CA SER A 66 -2.14 -15.15 -14.13
C SER A 66 -2.86 -16.05 -15.14
N SER A 67 -2.10 -16.84 -15.91
CA SER A 67 -2.61 -17.82 -16.89
C SER A 67 -2.95 -19.20 -16.27
N ILE A 68 -3.03 -19.33 -14.94
CA ILE A 68 -3.27 -20.60 -14.22
C ILE A 68 -4.53 -21.33 -14.69
N ASN A 69 -5.66 -20.62 -14.83
CA ASN A 69 -6.92 -21.27 -15.25
C ASN A 69 -6.85 -21.81 -16.69
N TYR A 70 -5.99 -21.23 -17.53
CA TYR A 70 -5.74 -21.74 -18.87
C TYR A 70 -4.93 -23.05 -18.81
N LEU A 71 -3.87 -23.10 -17.99
CA LEU A 71 -3.07 -24.31 -17.80
C LEU A 71 -3.88 -25.46 -17.19
N LEU A 72 -4.66 -25.19 -16.13
CA LEU A 72 -5.51 -26.20 -15.48
C LEU A 72 -6.60 -26.76 -16.39
N SER A 73 -7.01 -26.02 -17.42
CA SER A 73 -7.97 -26.52 -18.40
C SER A 73 -7.37 -27.52 -19.40
N ARG A 74 -6.03 -27.56 -19.52
CA ARG A 74 -5.29 -28.43 -20.44
C ARG A 74 -4.79 -29.71 -19.79
N VAL A 75 -4.62 -29.74 -18.48
CA VAL A 75 -4.28 -30.96 -17.74
C VAL A 75 -5.58 -31.73 -17.53
N LYS A 76 -5.79 -32.74 -18.38
CA LYS A 76 -6.96 -33.62 -18.36
C LYS A 76 -6.76 -34.73 -17.33
#